data_AF-A0A382YJK5-F1
#
_entry.id   AF-A0A382YJK5-F1
#
_cell.length_a   1.000
_cell.length_b   1.000
_cell.length_c   1.000
_cell.angle_alpha   90.00
_cell.angle_beta   90.00
_cell.angle_gamma   90.00
#
_symmetry.space_group_name_H-M   'P 1'
#
loop_
_entity.id
_entity.type
_entity.pdbx_description
1 polymer ?
#
loop_
_entity_poly.entity_id
_entity_poly.type
_entity_poly.pdbx_seq_one_letter_code
_entity_poly.pdbx_strand_id
1 'polypeptide(L)'
;GRLSNTNYLDLNNAGSKLLLNSITVDNVSTSSANSGLDVDANSTVTSLSVGHTTPVSIASGRTLSGAVTVSGGSIRLDEAGTLVSTLSMSGGTLDADESMTVSGALTQSGDIEIDVVSGEILTYSGAALNLGSNTLTLSGGGRFSNTYVLGLNDADSKLLLSSSITVDGVSTSADNSGLDVDNDSTVTSLSVGHATPVSIASGKTLSGAVTLTAGSLQLDETGTLGSNVSMSGGTLDVDNSSTVSGALSQSGAITIDVADNKT
;
A
#
# COMPACT_ATOMS: atom_id res chain seq x y z
N GLY A 1 15.71 -23.00 -18.64
CA GLY A 1 14.92 -23.64 -19.73
C GLY A 1 13.58 -22.93 -19.89
N ARG A 2 12.73 -23.34 -20.83
CA ARG A 2 11.37 -22.78 -20.98
C ARG A 2 10.32 -23.87 -21.11
N LEU A 3 9.25 -23.77 -20.33
CA LEU A 3 8.01 -24.53 -20.49
C LEU A 3 6.97 -23.65 -21.19
N SER A 4 6.82 -23.85 -22.50
CA SER A 4 5.86 -23.10 -23.31
C SER A 4 4.49 -23.78 -23.33
N ASN A 5 3.74 -23.66 -22.23
CA ASN A 5 2.41 -24.26 -22.10
C ASN A 5 1.30 -23.30 -22.57
N THR A 6 0.43 -23.77 -23.46
CA THR A 6 -0.72 -22.99 -23.96
C THR A 6 -1.87 -22.94 -22.95
N ASN A 7 -2.08 -24.03 -22.22
CA ASN A 7 -3.02 -24.09 -21.10
C ASN A 7 -2.31 -23.75 -19.80
N TYR A 8 -3.01 -23.17 -18.83
CA TYR A 8 -2.45 -22.93 -17.50
C TYR A 8 -1.96 -24.21 -16.83
N LEU A 9 -0.77 -24.15 -16.24
CA LEU A 9 -0.33 -25.09 -15.23
C LEU A 9 -1.03 -24.71 -13.92
N ASP A 10 -2.02 -25.50 -13.52
CA ASP A 10 -2.93 -25.12 -12.43
C ASP A 10 -2.54 -25.73 -11.08
N LEU A 11 -2.33 -24.87 -10.08
CA LEU A 11 -2.14 -25.26 -8.68
C LEU A 11 -3.51 -25.36 -8.02
N ASN A 12 -4.06 -26.58 -8.00
CA ASN A 12 -5.49 -26.83 -7.78
C ASN A 12 -5.81 -27.62 -6.50
N ASN A 13 -4.84 -27.79 -5.61
CA ASN A 13 -5.04 -28.43 -4.31
C ASN A 13 -3.93 -28.02 -3.33
N ALA A 14 -4.16 -28.27 -2.03
CA ALA A 14 -3.31 -27.79 -0.95
C ALA A 14 -1.83 -28.18 -1.09
N GLY A 15 -1.52 -29.34 -1.68
CA GLY A 15 -0.15 -29.81 -1.89
C GLY A 15 0.49 -29.36 -3.22
N SER A 16 -0.25 -28.63 -4.06
CA SER A 16 0.28 -28.14 -5.33
C SER A 16 1.35 -27.08 -5.08
N LYS A 17 2.58 -27.39 -5.45
CA LYS A 17 3.74 -26.50 -5.32
C LYS A 17 4.51 -26.49 -6.65
N LEU A 18 4.87 -25.31 -7.14
CA LEU A 18 5.70 -25.15 -8.32
C LEU A 18 7.11 -24.72 -7.94
N LEU A 19 8.07 -25.64 -8.07
CA LEU A 19 9.48 -25.34 -7.89
C LEU A 19 10.08 -24.74 -9.17
N LEU A 20 10.66 -23.55 -9.05
CA LEU A 20 11.24 -22.76 -10.13
C LEU A 20 12.75 -22.61 -9.92
N ASN A 21 13.53 -23.24 -10.80
CA ASN A 21 14.99 -23.19 -10.75
C ASN A 21 15.55 -22.86 -12.14
N SER A 22 15.83 -21.59 -12.39
CA SER A 22 16.40 -21.09 -13.66
C SER A 22 15.53 -21.43 -14.88
N ILE A 23 14.22 -21.20 -14.77
CA ILE A 23 13.22 -21.58 -15.77
C ILE A 23 12.25 -20.44 -16.08
N THR A 24 11.74 -20.43 -17.31
CA THR A 24 10.56 -19.66 -17.70
C THR A 24 9.36 -20.59 -17.85
N VAL A 25 8.25 -20.28 -17.20
CA VAL A 25 6.94 -20.94 -17.41
C VAL A 25 5.99 -19.92 -18.01
N ASP A 26 5.20 -20.31 -19.00
CA ASP A 26 4.36 -19.36 -19.73
C ASP A 26 3.11 -19.00 -18.93
N ASN A 27 2.33 -20.00 -18.52
CA ASN A 27 1.03 -19.77 -17.91
C ASN A 27 0.89 -20.60 -16.63
N VAL A 28 0.70 -19.97 -15.48
CA VAL A 28 0.44 -20.63 -14.19
C VAL A 28 -0.83 -20.04 -13.58
N SER A 29 -1.67 -20.87 -12.99
CA SER A 29 -2.88 -20.42 -12.28
C SER A 29 -2.97 -21.04 -10.89
N THR A 30 -3.67 -20.35 -9.99
CA THR A 30 -4.06 -20.91 -8.70
C THR A 30 -5.58 -20.90 -8.54
N SER A 31 -6.18 -22.09 -8.59
CA SER A 31 -7.63 -22.29 -8.58
C SER A 31 -8.17 -22.86 -7.25
N SER A 32 -7.30 -23.10 -6.28
CA SER A 32 -7.65 -23.56 -4.93
C SER A 32 -6.55 -23.18 -3.92
N ALA A 33 -6.78 -23.47 -2.64
CA ALA A 33 -5.70 -23.48 -1.64
C ALA A 33 -4.54 -24.33 -2.16
N ASN A 34 -3.32 -23.81 -2.06
CA ASN A 34 -2.12 -24.39 -2.67
C ASN A 34 -0.88 -24.11 -1.81
N SER A 35 0.22 -24.78 -2.13
CA SER A 35 1.54 -24.58 -1.50
C SER A 35 2.43 -23.62 -2.29
N GLY A 36 1.90 -22.95 -3.31
CA GLY A 36 2.53 -21.80 -3.92
C GLY A 36 3.62 -22.06 -4.94
N LEU A 37 4.41 -21.01 -5.17
CA LEU A 37 5.62 -21.00 -5.99
C LEU A 37 6.84 -20.93 -5.09
N ASP A 38 7.89 -21.66 -5.45
CA ASP A 38 9.15 -21.71 -4.74
C ASP A 38 10.31 -21.45 -5.70
N VAL A 39 11.05 -20.37 -5.50
CA VAL A 39 12.01 -19.82 -6.46
C VAL A 39 13.44 -19.91 -5.92
N ASP A 40 14.05 -21.08 -6.11
CA ASP A 40 15.44 -21.37 -5.74
C ASP A 40 16.48 -20.60 -6.60
N ALA A 41 16.09 -20.26 -7.84
CA ALA A 41 16.92 -19.51 -8.77
C ALA A 41 16.08 -18.58 -9.64
N ASN A 42 16.69 -17.48 -10.10
CA ASN A 42 16.04 -16.46 -10.92
C ASN A 42 15.21 -17.09 -12.04
N SER A 43 13.91 -16.86 -11.99
CA SER A 43 12.94 -17.52 -12.85
C SER A 43 11.86 -16.55 -13.30
N THR A 44 11.11 -16.96 -14.31
CA THR A 44 10.05 -16.15 -14.91
C THR A 44 8.77 -16.96 -14.98
N VAL A 45 7.66 -16.38 -14.52
CA VAL A 45 6.32 -16.86 -14.85
C VAL A 45 5.67 -15.78 -15.69
N THR A 46 5.54 -16.04 -17.00
CA THR A 46 5.12 -15.00 -17.95
C THR A 46 3.74 -14.46 -17.61
N SER A 47 2.82 -15.34 -17.22
CA SER A 47 1.49 -15.00 -16.72
C SER A 47 1.13 -15.89 -15.52
N LEU A 48 0.99 -15.28 -14.34
CA LEU A 48 0.47 -15.93 -13.13
C LEU A 48 -0.91 -15.36 -12.81
N SER A 49 -1.93 -16.21 -12.81
CA SER A 49 -3.29 -15.85 -12.39
C SER A 49 -3.56 -16.34 -10.96
N VAL A 50 -3.90 -15.42 -10.06
CA VAL A 50 -4.06 -15.70 -8.62
C VAL A 50 -5.53 -15.51 -8.22
N GLY A 51 -6.21 -16.64 -7.98
CA GLY A 51 -7.60 -16.67 -7.50
C GLY A 51 -7.76 -17.00 -6.02
N HIS A 52 -6.69 -17.46 -5.36
CA HIS A 52 -6.67 -17.88 -3.95
C HIS A 52 -5.36 -17.43 -3.30
N THR A 53 -5.28 -17.48 -1.96
CA THR A 53 -4.02 -17.29 -1.24
C THR A 53 -2.94 -18.21 -1.81
N THR A 54 -1.89 -17.59 -2.34
CA THR A 54 -0.81 -18.26 -3.06
C THR A 54 0.51 -17.82 -2.43
N PRO A 55 1.17 -18.71 -1.67
CA PRO A 55 2.52 -18.48 -1.20
C PRO A 55 3.47 -18.29 -2.38
N VAL A 56 4.38 -17.33 -2.29
CA VAL A 56 5.42 -17.08 -3.27
C VAL A 56 6.71 -16.90 -2.48
N SER A 57 7.43 -18.01 -2.28
CA SER A 57 8.73 -18.04 -1.63
C SER A 57 9.81 -17.76 -2.67
N ILE A 58 10.51 -16.64 -2.52
CA ILE A 58 11.62 -16.28 -3.39
C ILE A 58 12.87 -16.23 -2.53
N ALA A 59 13.81 -17.14 -2.80
CA ALA A 59 15.04 -17.23 -2.03
C ALA A 59 15.80 -15.89 -2.05
N SER A 60 16.50 -15.59 -0.96
CA SER A 60 17.25 -14.34 -0.83
C SER A 60 18.22 -14.11 -2.00
N GLY A 61 18.19 -12.91 -2.57
CA GLY A 61 18.97 -12.55 -3.74
C GLY A 61 18.54 -13.26 -5.03
N ARG A 62 17.33 -13.85 -5.07
CA ARG A 62 16.68 -14.36 -6.27
C ARG A 62 15.51 -13.47 -6.69
N THR A 63 15.10 -13.66 -7.94
CA THR A 63 14.00 -12.89 -8.54
C THR A 63 12.94 -13.78 -9.17
N LEU A 64 11.68 -13.42 -9.00
CA LEU A 64 10.58 -13.86 -9.85
C LEU A 64 10.14 -12.72 -10.76
N SER A 65 10.20 -12.93 -12.08
CA SER A 65 9.77 -11.94 -13.08
C SER A 65 8.57 -12.41 -13.91
N GLY A 66 7.99 -11.48 -14.68
CA GLY A 66 6.85 -11.72 -15.57
C GLY A 66 5.65 -10.85 -15.17
N ALA A 67 4.45 -11.43 -15.16
CA ALA A 67 3.23 -10.73 -14.79
C ALA A 67 2.39 -11.56 -13.83
N VAL A 68 1.80 -10.90 -12.84
CA VAL A 68 0.87 -11.49 -11.87
C VAL A 68 -0.44 -10.70 -11.89
N THR A 69 -1.54 -11.42 -12.02
CA THR A 69 -2.90 -10.86 -11.96
C THR A 69 -3.61 -11.44 -10.75
N VAL A 70 -4.10 -10.57 -9.87
CA VAL A 70 -4.87 -10.95 -8.66
C VAL A 70 -6.28 -10.39 -8.80
N SER A 71 -7.27 -11.27 -8.88
CA SER A 71 -8.68 -10.86 -9.04
C SER A 71 -9.51 -10.93 -7.75
N GLY A 72 -8.91 -11.38 -6.64
CA GLY A 72 -9.59 -11.58 -5.35
C GLY A 72 -8.94 -12.63 -4.43
N GLY A 73 -7.88 -13.31 -4.89
CA GLY A 73 -7.00 -14.10 -4.01
C GLY A 73 -5.97 -13.23 -3.29
N SER A 74 -4.98 -13.85 -2.67
CA SER A 74 -3.85 -13.13 -2.05
C SER A 74 -2.53 -13.69 -2.54
N ILE A 75 -1.52 -12.84 -2.63
CA ILE A 75 -0.13 -13.28 -2.75
C ILE A 75 0.44 -13.18 -1.35
N ARG A 76 0.97 -14.28 -0.83
CA ARG A 76 1.69 -14.26 0.44
C ARG A 76 3.17 -14.45 0.18
N LEU A 77 3.96 -13.52 0.67
CA LEU A 77 5.37 -13.42 0.39
C LEU A 77 6.16 -13.84 1.62
N ASP A 78 6.65 -15.08 1.59
CA ASP A 78 7.13 -15.77 2.79
C ASP A 78 8.67 -15.74 2.93
N GLU A 79 9.40 -15.09 2.00
CA GLU A 79 10.87 -15.01 2.01
C GLU A 79 11.41 -13.68 1.44
N ALA A 80 12.67 -13.36 1.77
CA ALA A 80 13.34 -12.08 1.50
C ALA A 80 13.83 -11.84 0.05
N GLY A 81 13.18 -12.43 -0.95
CA GLY A 81 13.57 -12.29 -2.35
C GLY A 81 13.10 -10.99 -3.01
N THR A 82 13.08 -10.97 -4.34
CA THR A 82 12.54 -9.83 -5.10
C THR A 82 11.50 -10.27 -6.12
N LEU A 83 10.29 -9.72 -5.98
CA LEU A 83 9.24 -9.83 -6.99
C LEU A 83 9.42 -8.70 -8.02
N VAL A 84 9.93 -9.06 -9.20
CA VAL A 84 10.14 -8.14 -10.34
C VAL A 84 8.89 -8.09 -11.23
N SER A 85 7.97 -9.04 -11.06
CA SER A 85 6.76 -9.13 -11.88
C SER A 85 5.89 -7.89 -11.78
N THR A 86 5.29 -7.47 -12.90
CA THR A 86 4.19 -6.50 -12.86
C THR A 86 3.01 -7.12 -12.13
N LEU A 87 2.40 -6.37 -11.23
CA LEU A 87 1.31 -6.83 -10.38
C LEU A 87 0.04 -6.04 -10.70
N SER A 88 -0.95 -6.72 -11.27
CA SER A 88 -2.27 -6.14 -11.57
C SER A 88 -3.29 -6.68 -10.58
N MET A 89 -3.77 -5.86 -9.66
CA MET A 89 -4.71 -6.25 -8.62
C MET A 89 -6.04 -5.53 -8.77
N SER A 90 -7.13 -6.30 -8.84
CA SER A 90 -8.50 -5.77 -8.80
C SER A 90 -9.23 -6.10 -7.49
N GLY A 91 -8.49 -6.68 -6.54
CA GLY A 91 -8.99 -7.21 -5.28
C GLY A 91 -7.89 -7.96 -4.54
N GLY A 92 -8.17 -8.34 -3.29
CA GLY A 92 -7.30 -9.23 -2.51
C GLY A 92 -6.12 -8.54 -1.82
N THR A 93 -5.20 -9.35 -1.31
CA THR A 93 -4.12 -8.89 -0.43
C THR A 93 -2.75 -9.21 -1.01
N LEU A 94 -1.85 -8.23 -0.99
CA LEU A 94 -0.41 -8.44 -1.10
C LEU A 94 0.14 -8.52 0.33
N ASP A 95 0.38 -9.74 0.78
CA ASP A 95 0.72 -10.08 2.16
C ASP A 95 2.23 -10.35 2.26
N ALA A 96 2.93 -9.54 3.05
CA ALA A 96 4.38 -9.62 3.26
C ALA A 96 4.69 -10.14 4.68
N ASP A 97 4.99 -11.43 4.75
CA ASP A 97 5.36 -12.16 5.98
C ASP A 97 6.87 -12.00 6.31
N GLU A 98 7.67 -11.50 5.37
CA GLU A 98 9.12 -11.29 5.51
C GLU A 98 9.55 -10.01 4.78
N SER A 99 10.62 -9.36 5.25
CA SER A 99 11.18 -8.18 4.60
C SER A 99 11.65 -8.49 3.18
N MET A 100 11.05 -7.82 2.18
CA MET A 100 11.36 -8.09 0.79
C MET A 100 11.10 -6.92 -0.17
N THR A 101 11.40 -7.12 -1.44
CA THR A 101 11.24 -6.08 -2.48
C THR A 101 10.23 -6.46 -3.55
N VAL A 102 9.32 -5.54 -3.84
CA VAL A 102 8.49 -5.52 -5.06
C VAL A 102 9.00 -4.39 -5.94
N SER A 103 9.56 -4.76 -7.10
CA SER A 103 10.18 -3.81 -8.04
C SER A 103 9.43 -3.71 -9.38
N GLY A 104 8.54 -4.67 -9.66
CA GLY A 104 7.60 -4.53 -10.75
C GLY A 104 6.54 -3.46 -10.44
N ALA A 105 5.94 -2.90 -11.48
CA ALA A 105 4.84 -1.95 -11.31
C ALA A 105 3.63 -2.64 -10.66
N LEU A 106 3.07 -2.02 -9.62
CA LEU A 106 1.80 -2.38 -9.02
C LEU A 106 0.71 -1.46 -9.57
N THR A 107 -0.34 -2.04 -10.13
CA THR A 107 -1.53 -1.31 -10.59
C THR A 107 -2.77 -1.84 -9.88
N GLN A 108 -3.62 -0.92 -9.45
CA GLN A 108 -4.86 -1.19 -8.75
C GLN A 108 -6.05 -0.83 -9.65
N SER A 109 -7.04 -1.71 -9.75
CA SER A 109 -8.30 -1.46 -10.49
C SER A 109 -9.57 -1.80 -9.71
N GLY A 110 -9.44 -1.95 -8.39
CA GLY A 110 -10.48 -2.21 -7.39
C GLY A 110 -9.86 -2.05 -6.01
N ASP A 111 -10.62 -2.19 -4.93
CA ASP A 111 -10.04 -2.07 -3.58
C ASP A 111 -9.07 -3.23 -3.29
N ILE A 112 -7.89 -2.91 -2.74
CA ILE A 112 -6.86 -3.91 -2.40
C ILE A 112 -6.29 -3.64 -1.02
N GLU A 113 -5.63 -4.66 -0.48
CA GLU A 113 -4.89 -4.58 0.77
C GLU A 113 -3.41 -4.88 0.54
N ILE A 114 -2.55 -4.15 1.24
CA ILE A 114 -1.15 -4.51 1.45
C ILE A 114 -0.99 -4.73 2.96
N ASP A 115 -0.74 -5.98 3.34
CA ASP A 115 -0.45 -6.37 4.71
C ASP A 115 1.07 -6.52 4.85
N VAL A 116 1.65 -5.87 5.85
CA VAL A 116 3.07 -6.02 6.18
C VAL A 116 3.18 -6.41 7.64
N VAL A 117 3.70 -7.61 7.89
CA VAL A 117 3.80 -8.13 9.25
C VAL A 117 4.70 -7.24 10.13
N SER A 118 4.40 -7.22 11.43
CA SER A 118 5.11 -6.38 12.40
C SER A 118 6.61 -6.65 12.43
N GLY A 119 7.42 -5.61 12.32
CA GLY A 119 8.88 -5.69 12.27
C GLY A 119 9.46 -5.81 10.86
N GLU A 120 8.65 -6.14 9.86
CA GLU A 120 9.10 -6.34 8.49
C GLU A 120 8.89 -5.11 7.59
N ILE A 121 9.60 -5.11 6.47
CA ILE A 121 9.58 -4.02 5.49
C ILE A 121 9.25 -4.57 4.10
N LEU A 122 8.11 -4.15 3.55
CA LEU A 122 7.84 -4.31 2.13
C LEU A 122 8.39 -3.09 1.38
N THR A 123 9.49 -3.28 0.66
CA THR A 123 10.09 -2.24 -0.18
C THR A 123 9.43 -2.23 -1.54
N TYR A 124 8.70 -1.16 -1.86
CA TYR A 124 8.13 -0.93 -3.18
C TYR A 124 8.98 0.06 -3.98
N SER A 125 9.59 -0.45 -5.05
CA SER A 125 10.49 0.30 -5.95
C SER A 125 10.00 0.36 -7.40
N GLY A 126 8.77 -0.09 -7.64
CA GLY A 126 8.09 0.06 -8.93
C GLY A 126 7.74 1.51 -9.25
N ALA A 127 6.95 1.72 -10.31
CA ALA A 127 6.44 3.05 -10.66
C ALA A 127 5.53 3.63 -9.55
N ALA A 128 5.32 4.95 -9.57
CA ALA A 128 4.41 5.60 -8.61
C ALA A 128 3.02 4.91 -8.61
N LEU A 129 2.53 4.59 -7.40
CA LEU A 129 1.21 3.98 -7.22
C LEU A 129 0.18 5.09 -7.01
N ASN A 130 -0.74 5.21 -7.96
CA ASN A 130 -1.89 6.12 -7.90
C ASN A 130 -3.14 5.30 -7.59
N LEU A 131 -3.93 5.72 -6.61
CA LEU A 131 -5.08 4.94 -6.14
C LEU A 131 -6.25 4.96 -7.13
N GLY A 132 -6.37 6.03 -7.93
CA GLY A 132 -7.57 6.25 -8.74
C GLY A 132 -8.81 6.27 -7.85
N SER A 133 -9.94 5.80 -8.36
CA SER A 133 -11.21 5.79 -7.64
C SER A 133 -11.35 4.60 -6.67
N ASN A 134 -10.28 4.22 -5.97
CA ASN A 134 -10.24 3.02 -5.14
C ASN A 134 -9.67 3.30 -3.74
N THR A 135 -9.96 2.39 -2.82
CA THR A 135 -9.34 2.33 -1.50
C THR A 135 -8.12 1.43 -1.51
N LEU A 136 -6.99 1.92 -1.03
CA LEU A 136 -5.86 1.07 -0.62
C LEU A 136 -5.88 0.93 0.90
N THR A 137 -5.99 -0.30 1.37
CA THR A 137 -5.81 -0.63 2.79
C THR A 137 -4.36 -1.00 3.04
N LEU A 138 -3.71 -0.31 3.96
CA LEU A 138 -2.43 -0.69 4.54
C LEU A 138 -2.69 -1.25 5.94
N SER A 139 -2.37 -2.52 6.13
CA SER A 139 -2.61 -3.27 7.36
C SER A 139 -1.31 -3.89 7.90
N GLY A 140 -1.43 -4.68 8.96
CA GLY A 140 -0.28 -5.22 9.67
C GLY A 140 0.44 -4.19 10.53
N GLY A 141 1.64 -4.55 10.99
CA GLY A 141 2.43 -3.75 11.94
C GLY A 141 3.78 -3.28 11.39
N GLY A 142 4.04 -3.54 10.11
CA GLY A 142 5.34 -3.33 9.46
C GLY A 142 5.47 -1.96 8.80
N ARG A 143 6.34 -1.88 7.79
CA ARG A 143 6.59 -0.68 6.99
C ARG A 143 6.38 -0.93 5.51
N PHE A 144 5.50 -0.18 4.89
CA PHE A 144 5.41 -0.05 3.44
C PHE A 144 6.36 1.06 2.97
N SER A 145 7.56 0.67 2.53
CA SER A 145 8.60 1.60 2.08
C SER A 145 8.51 1.83 0.59
N ASN A 146 7.77 2.87 0.19
CA ASN A 146 7.59 3.25 -1.21
C ASN A 146 8.62 4.28 -1.67
N THR A 147 9.33 3.97 -2.76
CA THR A 147 10.37 4.83 -3.36
C THR A 147 9.78 6.11 -3.94
N TYR A 148 8.61 6.01 -4.58
CA TYR A 148 7.82 7.14 -5.05
C TYR A 148 6.59 7.29 -4.16
N VAL A 149 6.19 8.53 -3.92
CA VAL A 149 5.00 8.84 -3.11
C VAL A 149 3.75 8.13 -3.64
N LEU A 150 2.93 7.63 -2.71
CA LEU A 150 1.61 7.10 -2.97
C LEU A 150 0.66 8.27 -3.33
N GLY A 151 -0.04 8.18 -4.45
CA GLY A 151 -0.86 9.25 -4.98
C GLY A 151 -2.36 9.08 -4.68
N LEU A 152 -2.93 10.02 -3.94
CA LEU A 152 -4.38 10.23 -3.84
C LEU A 152 -4.75 11.22 -4.97
N ASN A 153 -5.19 10.68 -6.09
CA ASN A 153 -5.22 11.38 -7.38
C ASN A 153 -6.61 11.43 -8.03
N ASP A 154 -7.65 11.06 -7.29
CA ASP A 154 -9.04 11.03 -7.71
C ASP A 154 -9.95 11.38 -6.52
N ALA A 155 -11.17 11.82 -6.80
CA ALA A 155 -12.16 12.18 -5.77
C ALA A 155 -12.46 11.01 -4.82
N ASP A 156 -12.45 9.78 -5.34
CA ASP A 156 -12.72 8.57 -4.57
C ASP A 156 -11.44 7.89 -4.05
N SER A 157 -10.25 8.48 -4.28
CA SER A 157 -8.99 7.94 -3.71
C SER A 157 -9.03 7.97 -2.19
N LYS A 158 -8.89 6.80 -1.56
CA LYS A 158 -8.84 6.67 -0.10
C LYS A 158 -7.67 5.80 0.34
N LEU A 159 -6.91 6.26 1.33
CA LEU A 159 -5.90 5.46 2.02
C LEU A 159 -6.42 5.08 3.41
N LEU A 160 -6.61 3.79 3.66
CA LEU A 160 -6.99 3.27 4.97
C LEU A 160 -5.78 2.67 5.68
N LEU A 161 -5.45 3.18 6.87
CA LEU A 161 -4.45 2.65 7.77
C LEU A 161 -5.16 1.84 8.86
N SER A 162 -5.39 0.56 8.58
CA SER A 162 -6.27 -0.29 9.40
C SER A 162 -5.57 -0.89 10.63
N SER A 163 -4.25 -0.83 10.69
CA SER A 163 -3.40 -1.39 11.76
C SER A 163 -2.22 -0.46 12.03
N SER A 164 -1.33 -0.79 12.97
CA SER A 164 -0.18 0.06 13.33
C SER A 164 0.96 0.00 12.31
N ILE A 165 0.70 0.48 11.10
CA ILE A 165 1.62 0.46 9.96
C ILE A 165 2.37 1.80 9.81
N THR A 166 3.56 1.73 9.21
CA THR A 166 4.27 2.89 8.70
C THR A 166 4.29 2.93 7.18
N VAL A 167 4.01 4.10 6.60
CA VAL A 167 4.20 4.38 5.16
C VAL A 167 5.17 5.56 4.98
N ASP A 168 5.97 5.51 3.91
CA ASP A 168 7.06 6.49 3.73
C ASP A 168 6.52 7.80 3.15
N GLY A 169 5.89 7.75 1.99
CA GLY A 169 5.48 8.96 1.28
C GLY A 169 4.07 8.87 0.74
N VAL A 170 3.25 9.88 1.04
CA VAL A 170 1.89 10.03 0.49
C VAL A 170 1.73 11.45 -0.03
N SER A 171 1.03 11.62 -1.16
CA SER A 171 0.79 12.92 -1.77
C SER A 171 -0.62 13.02 -2.35
N THR A 172 -1.20 14.22 -2.31
CA THR A 172 -2.51 14.50 -2.89
C THR A 172 -2.38 15.34 -4.16
N SER A 173 -2.97 14.87 -5.25
CA SER A 173 -2.93 15.55 -6.56
C SER A 173 -4.32 15.85 -7.14
N ALA A 174 -5.37 15.58 -6.36
CA ALA A 174 -6.76 15.97 -6.60
C ALA A 174 -7.46 16.11 -5.25
N ASP A 175 -8.62 16.76 -5.22
CA ASP A 175 -9.56 16.58 -4.10
C ASP A 175 -9.89 15.08 -4.02
N ASN A 176 -9.94 14.54 -2.80
CA ASN A 176 -9.91 13.09 -2.57
C ASN A 176 -10.74 12.70 -1.33
N SER A 177 -10.89 11.40 -1.12
CA SER A 177 -11.60 10.82 0.04
C SER A 177 -10.70 10.64 1.27
N GLY A 178 -9.44 11.06 1.19
CA GLY A 178 -8.60 11.29 2.35
C GLY A 178 -7.85 10.08 2.90
N LEU A 179 -7.38 10.26 4.12
CA LEU A 179 -6.74 9.25 4.95
C LEU A 179 -7.68 8.85 6.07
N ASP A 180 -7.80 7.56 6.32
CA ASP A 180 -8.58 6.99 7.41
C ASP A 180 -7.66 6.18 8.32
N VAL A 181 -7.63 6.51 9.60
CA VAL A 181 -6.63 6.03 10.57
C VAL A 181 -7.34 5.35 11.74
N ASP A 182 -7.54 4.04 11.60
CA ASP A 182 -8.22 3.19 12.59
C ASP A 182 -7.30 2.78 13.75
N ASN A 183 -5.97 2.85 13.54
CA ASN A 183 -4.96 2.49 14.53
C ASN A 183 -3.78 3.48 14.51
N ASP A 184 -3.03 3.52 15.63
CA ASP A 184 -1.85 4.38 15.74
C ASP A 184 -0.85 4.07 14.62
N SER A 185 -0.69 5.00 13.70
CA SER A 185 0.02 4.81 12.43
C SER A 185 0.96 5.97 12.13
N THR A 186 1.91 5.73 11.23
CA THR A 186 2.86 6.77 10.81
C THR A 186 2.85 6.95 9.29
N VAL A 187 2.61 8.18 8.85
CA VAL A 187 2.91 8.61 7.48
C VAL A 187 4.14 9.50 7.56
N THR A 188 5.30 8.99 7.14
CA THR A 188 6.59 9.67 7.36
C THR A 188 6.60 11.05 6.68
N SER A 189 6.03 11.15 5.48
CA SER A 189 5.83 12.42 4.76
C SER A 189 4.51 12.43 4.00
N LEU A 190 3.55 13.22 4.46
CA LEU A 190 2.30 13.54 3.76
C LEU A 190 2.41 14.92 3.10
N SER A 191 2.27 14.99 1.78
CA SER A 191 2.21 16.25 1.03
C SER A 191 0.77 16.56 0.61
N VAL A 192 0.24 17.70 1.06
CA VAL A 192 -1.13 18.13 0.80
C VAL A 192 -1.15 19.40 -0.06
N GLY A 193 -1.89 19.32 -1.17
CA GLY A 193 -2.13 20.44 -2.08
C GLY A 193 -3.60 20.63 -2.48
N HIS A 194 -4.50 19.76 -1.99
CA HIS A 194 -5.91 19.65 -2.37
C HIS A 194 -6.76 19.36 -1.12
N ALA A 195 -8.09 19.46 -1.23
CA ALA A 195 -8.96 19.12 -0.10
C ALA A 195 -8.78 17.64 0.28
N THR A 196 -8.36 17.40 1.52
CA THR A 196 -7.93 16.09 2.00
C THR A 196 -8.48 15.85 3.41
N PRO A 197 -9.56 15.08 3.54
CA PRO A 197 -10.01 14.55 4.82
C PRO A 197 -8.94 13.69 5.49
N VAL A 198 -8.80 13.81 6.80
CA VAL A 198 -7.96 12.97 7.64
C VAL A 198 -8.76 12.57 8.87
N SER A 199 -9.42 11.42 8.74
CA SER A 199 -10.20 10.78 9.78
C SER A 199 -9.28 9.98 10.67
N ILE A 200 -9.16 10.40 11.93
CA ILE A 200 -8.36 9.71 12.93
C ILE A 200 -9.29 9.23 14.01
N ALA A 201 -9.39 7.90 14.14
CA ALA A 201 -10.29 7.27 15.10
C ALA A 201 -10.02 7.77 16.52
N SER A 202 -11.08 7.80 17.34
CA SER A 202 -10.98 8.31 18.70
C SER A 202 -9.91 7.57 19.52
N GLY A 203 -9.06 8.34 20.18
CA GLY A 203 -7.93 7.82 20.96
C GLY A 203 -6.79 7.25 20.11
N LYS A 204 -6.79 7.43 18.79
CA LYS A 204 -5.68 7.09 17.89
C LYS A 204 -4.88 8.31 17.47
N THR A 205 -3.67 8.06 16.99
CA THR A 205 -2.72 9.08 16.58
C THR A 205 -2.18 8.81 15.17
N LEU A 206 -2.21 9.84 14.32
CA LEU A 206 -1.43 9.88 13.09
C LEU A 206 -0.11 10.64 13.32
N SER A 207 1.00 9.92 13.27
CA SER A 207 2.35 10.46 13.46
C SER A 207 3.09 10.70 12.14
N GLY A 208 4.18 11.48 12.21
CA GLY A 208 5.08 11.75 11.07
C GLY A 208 5.17 13.23 10.74
N ALA A 209 5.08 13.56 9.46
CA ALA A 209 5.16 14.94 8.99
C ALA A 209 4.12 15.24 7.90
N VAL A 210 3.51 16.41 7.97
CA VAL A 210 2.58 16.94 6.97
C VAL A 210 3.17 18.22 6.40
N THR A 211 3.26 18.30 5.08
CA THR A 211 3.56 19.53 4.35
C THR A 211 2.31 20.00 3.63
N LEU A 212 1.76 21.13 4.04
CA LEU A 212 0.56 21.72 3.46
C LEU A 212 0.94 22.97 2.66
N THR A 213 0.71 22.90 1.34
CA THR A 213 1.12 23.94 0.38
C THR A 213 -0.07 24.66 -0.24
N ALA A 214 -1.20 23.98 -0.36
CA ALA A 214 -2.47 24.47 -0.88
C ALA A 214 -3.61 23.54 -0.41
N GLY A 215 -4.86 23.84 -0.79
CA GLY A 215 -6.01 23.02 -0.40
C GLY A 215 -6.29 23.07 1.11
N SER A 216 -6.83 21.97 1.64
CA SER A 216 -7.14 21.83 3.06
C SER A 216 -6.73 20.48 3.61
N LEU A 217 -6.24 20.48 4.86
CA LEU A 217 -6.11 19.30 5.71
C LEU A 217 -7.30 19.31 6.68
N GLN A 218 -8.25 18.40 6.52
CA GLN A 218 -9.53 18.43 7.23
C GLN A 218 -9.60 17.35 8.30
N LEU A 219 -9.59 17.74 9.57
CA LEU A 219 -9.72 16.84 10.71
C LEU A 219 -11.21 16.69 11.06
N ASP A 220 -11.81 15.57 10.65
CA ASP A 220 -13.27 15.33 10.74
C ASP A 220 -13.67 14.36 11.87
N GLU A 221 -12.71 13.70 12.49
CA GLU A 221 -12.89 12.84 13.67
C GLU A 221 -12.17 13.40 14.91
N THR A 222 -12.26 12.69 16.05
CA THR A 222 -11.78 13.19 17.34
C THR A 222 -10.37 12.73 17.72
N GLY A 223 -9.65 12.09 16.80
CA GLY A 223 -8.31 11.57 17.06
C GLY A 223 -7.25 12.65 17.19
N THR A 224 -5.99 12.21 17.23
CA THR A 224 -4.83 13.08 17.39
C THR A 224 -4.00 13.16 16.11
N LEU A 225 -3.89 14.33 15.52
CA LEU A 225 -2.84 14.64 14.56
C LEU A 225 -1.53 14.90 15.34
N GLY A 226 -0.74 13.84 15.52
CA GLY A 226 0.58 13.89 16.15
C GLY A 226 1.72 14.29 15.21
N SER A 227 1.41 14.50 13.94
CA SER A 227 2.39 14.85 12.91
C SER A 227 2.86 16.30 13.03
N ASN A 228 4.13 16.56 12.75
CA ASN A 228 4.62 17.92 12.58
C ASN A 228 4.02 18.50 11.30
N VAL A 229 3.38 19.67 11.38
CA VAL A 229 2.70 20.31 10.26
C VAL A 229 3.51 21.53 9.82
N SER A 230 3.98 21.52 8.57
CA SER A 230 4.62 22.65 7.91
C SER A 230 3.70 23.24 6.87
N MET A 231 3.18 24.45 7.14
CA MET A 231 2.26 25.16 6.25
C MET A 231 2.97 26.30 5.51
N SER A 232 2.86 26.30 4.19
CA SER A 232 3.26 27.42 3.32
C SER A 232 2.08 28.04 2.57
N GLY A 233 0.92 27.40 2.64
CA GLY A 233 -0.37 27.82 2.10
C GLY A 233 -1.50 26.95 2.66
N GLY A 234 -2.71 27.10 2.12
CA GLY A 234 -3.86 26.24 2.43
C GLY A 234 -4.49 26.48 3.80
N THR A 235 -5.39 25.57 4.16
CA THR A 235 -6.19 25.60 5.38
C THR A 235 -5.94 24.36 6.24
N LEU A 236 -5.63 24.55 7.52
CA LEU A 236 -5.82 23.50 8.52
C LEU A 236 -7.26 23.64 9.03
N ASP A 237 -8.11 22.68 8.69
CA ASP A 237 -9.55 22.74 8.89
C ASP A 237 -9.96 21.72 9.96
N VAL A 238 -10.52 22.20 11.08
CA VAL A 238 -10.87 21.39 12.24
C VAL A 238 -12.39 21.30 12.32
N ASP A 239 -12.93 20.33 11.58
CA ASP A 239 -14.37 20.06 11.48
C ASP A 239 -14.94 19.34 12.72
N ASN A 240 -14.06 18.74 13.52
CA ASN A 240 -14.44 18.05 14.75
C ASN A 240 -13.44 18.26 15.87
N SER A 241 -13.88 18.03 17.12
CA SER A 241 -13.04 18.22 18.30
C SER A 241 -11.89 17.22 18.31
N SER A 242 -10.72 17.65 17.84
CA SER A 242 -9.53 16.83 17.57
C SER A 242 -8.28 17.47 18.19
N THR A 243 -7.24 16.68 18.38
CA THR A 243 -5.99 17.17 18.98
C THR A 243 -4.91 17.31 17.93
N VAL A 244 -4.32 18.50 17.80
CA VAL A 244 -3.07 18.69 17.06
C VAL A 244 -1.94 18.79 18.08
N SER A 245 -1.11 17.75 18.17
CA SER A 245 -0.03 17.66 19.17
C SER A 245 1.38 17.77 18.60
N GLY A 246 1.54 17.60 17.28
CA GLY A 246 2.79 17.86 16.59
C GLY A 246 3.10 19.37 16.49
N ALA A 247 4.35 19.70 16.16
CA ALA A 247 4.74 21.09 15.98
C ALA A 247 4.07 21.68 14.73
N LEU A 248 3.49 22.87 14.85
CA LEU A 248 2.98 23.65 13.72
C LEU A 248 3.99 24.74 13.36
N SER A 249 4.42 24.77 12.09
CA SER A 249 5.29 25.80 11.55
C SER A 249 4.66 26.44 10.32
N GLN A 250 4.85 27.75 10.17
CA GLN A 250 4.26 28.56 9.12
C GLN A 250 5.36 29.37 8.41
N SER A 251 5.33 29.36 7.07
CA SER A 251 6.23 30.16 6.22
C SER A 251 5.53 31.05 5.19
N GLY A 252 4.20 30.92 5.04
CA GLY A 252 3.39 31.68 4.08
C GLY A 252 2.04 32.11 4.65
N ALA A 253 1.13 32.60 3.79
CA ALA A 253 -0.24 32.92 4.19
C ALA A 253 -1.03 31.62 4.37
N ILE A 254 -1.62 31.42 5.55
CA ILE A 254 -2.34 30.19 5.90
C ILE A 254 -3.65 30.54 6.60
N THR A 255 -4.58 29.59 6.57
CA THR A 255 -5.81 29.64 7.34
C THR A 255 -5.81 28.51 8.36
N ILE A 256 -6.25 28.80 9.58
CA ILE A 256 -6.69 27.79 10.54
C ILE A 256 -8.18 28.03 10.72
N ASP A 257 -8.98 27.05 10.34
CA ASP A 257 -10.43 27.07 10.50
C ASP A 257 -10.82 26.06 11.59
N VAL A 258 -11.72 26.46 12.47
CA VAL A 258 -12.23 25.61 13.55
C VAL A 258 -13.73 25.79 13.56
N ALA A 259 -14.45 24.70 13.26
CA ALA A 259 -15.90 24.74 13.16
C ALA A 259 -16.56 25.15 14.49
N ASP A 260 -17.74 25.77 14.40
CA ASP A 260 -18.49 26.25 15.56
C ASP A 260 -18.69 25.14 16.62
N ASN A 261 -18.36 25.46 17.88
CA ASN A 261 -18.42 24.54 19.02
C ASN A 261 -17.49 23.32 18.93
N LYS A 262 -16.45 23.36 18.09
CA LYS A 262 -15.33 22.40 18.08
C LYS A 262 -14.13 22.97 18.81
N THR A 263 -13.19 22.08 19.15
CA THR A 263 -12.01 22.37 19.98
C THR A 263 -10.81 21.61 19.51
#